data_AF-A0A317JXZ2-F1
#
_entry.id   AF-A0A317JXZ2-F1
#
_cell.length_a   1.000
_cell.length_b   1.000
_cell.length_c   1.000
_cell.angle_alpha   90.00
_cell.angle_beta   90.00
_cell.angle_gamma   90.00
#
_symmetry.space_group_name_H-M   'P 1'
#
loop_
_entity.id
_entity.type
_entity.pdbx_description
1 polymer ?
#
loop_
_entity_poly.entity_id
_entity_poly.type
_entity_poly.pdbx_seq_one_letter_code
_entity_poly.pdbx_strand_id
1 'polypeptide(L)' 'MDSIGRDHRIVEKVPVLTTQGIRAANTFPMELWLDVQVDRLDAGTATVTLQHGVETVDGAQRITVTSADVRMT' A
#
# COMPACT_ATOMS: atom_id res chain seq x y z
N MET A 1 10.99 30.90 22.86
CA MET A 1 10.53 31.03 24.26
C MET A 1 9.07 31.48 24.34
N ASP A 2 8.17 30.64 24.86
CA ASP A 2 6.77 31.02 25.12
C ASP A 2 6.61 31.82 26.43
N SER A 3 5.39 32.24 26.77
CA SER A 3 5.09 33.06 27.96
C SER A 3 5.37 32.35 29.31
N ILE A 4 5.72 31.07 29.28
CA ILE A 4 6.12 30.27 30.45
C ILE A 4 7.59 29.80 30.36
N GLY A 5 8.38 30.38 29.45
CA GLY A 5 9.81 30.17 29.38
C GLY A 5 10.24 28.87 28.68
N ARG A 6 9.36 28.20 27.94
CA ARG A 6 9.73 26.99 27.19
C ARG A 6 10.25 27.34 25.82
N ASP A 7 11.40 26.77 25.48
CA ASP A 7 11.88 26.79 24.11
C ASP A 7 11.25 25.67 23.30
N HIS A 8 10.54 26.09 22.25
CA HIS A 8 9.90 25.20 21.31
C HIS A 8 10.84 24.99 20.12
N ARG A 9 11.36 23.78 19.98
CA ARG A 9 12.14 23.40 18.79
C ARG A 9 11.19 22.79 17.77
N ILE A 10 10.99 23.48 16.65
CA ILE A 10 10.37 22.87 15.48
C ILE A 10 11.37 21.85 14.94
N VAL A 11 11.05 20.57 15.06
CA VAL A 11 11.81 19.48 14.43
C VAL A 11 11.21 19.26 13.05
N GLU A 12 12.03 19.43 12.02
CA GLU A 12 11.63 19.21 10.64
C GLU A 12 11.17 17.76 10.45
N LYS A 13 9.94 17.55 9.96
CA LYS A 13 9.45 16.23 9.60
C LYS A 13 9.98 15.88 8.21
N VAL A 14 11.09 15.15 8.17
CA VAL A 14 11.60 14.61 6.90
C VAL A 14 10.69 13.46 6.47
N PRO A 15 10.14 13.47 5.24
CA PRO A 15 9.39 12.33 4.72
C PRO A 15 10.36 11.15 4.56
N VAL A 16 10.13 10.09 5.32
CA VAL A 16 10.88 8.83 5.15
C VAL A 16 10.08 7.96 4.21
N LEU A 17 10.58 7.77 2.99
CA LEU A 17 10.11 6.73 2.08
C LEU A 17 10.61 5.38 2.63
N THR A 18 9.76 4.69 3.38
CA THR A 18 10.05 3.32 3.84
C THR A 18 9.48 2.31 2.87
N THR A 19 10.31 1.42 2.35
CA THR A 19 9.85 0.24 1.61
C THR A 19 9.37 -0.80 2.60
N GLN A 20 8.11 -1.22 2.49
CA GLN A 20 7.54 -2.30 3.30
C GLN A 20 7.34 -3.54 2.43
N GLY A 21 8.07 -4.61 2.75
CA GLY A 21 7.89 -5.91 2.09
C GLY A 21 6.80 -6.73 2.77
N ILE A 22 5.74 -7.04 2.04
CA ILE A 22 4.62 -7.86 2.53
C ILE A 22 4.73 -9.24 1.90
N ARG A 23 5.06 -10.24 2.72
CA ARG A 23 5.17 -11.64 2.28
C ARG A 23 3.90 -12.39 2.64
N ALA A 24 3.52 -13.37 1.82
CA ALA A 24 2.37 -14.23 2.08
C ALA A 24 2.44 -14.96 3.44
N ALA A 25 3.65 -15.21 3.94
CA ALA A 25 3.89 -15.84 5.25
C ALA A 25 3.81 -14.86 6.44
N ASN A 26 3.60 -13.56 6.21
CA ASN A 26 3.44 -12.63 7.31
C ASN A 26 2.08 -12.89 7.98
N THR A 27 2.12 -13.30 9.24
CA THR A 27 0.93 -13.36 10.09
C THR A 27 0.47 -11.94 10.40
N PHE A 28 -0.26 -11.32 9.48
CA PHE A 28 -0.92 -10.06 9.76
C PHE A 28 -2.21 -10.32 10.56
N PRO A 29 -2.44 -9.62 11.67
CA PRO A 29 -3.73 -9.69 12.38
C PRO A 29 -4.87 -9.00 11.62
N MET A 30 -4.60 -8.42 10.44
CA MET A 30 -5.50 -7.57 9.67
C MET A 30 -5.33 -7.85 8.17
N GLU A 31 -6.46 -8.07 7.50
CA GLU A 31 -6.56 -8.12 6.04
C GLU A 31 -6.07 -6.79 5.44
N LEU A 32 -5.23 -6.86 4.40
CA LEU A 32 -4.72 -5.69 3.70
C LEU A 32 -5.48 -5.50 2.38
N TRP A 33 -6.12 -4.34 2.25
CA TRP A 33 -6.73 -3.89 1.01
C TRP A 33 -5.78 -2.93 0.30
N LEU A 34 -5.61 -3.12 -1.01
CA LEU A 34 -4.78 -2.28 -1.86
C LEU A 34 -5.66 -1.64 -2.93
N ASP A 35 -5.44 -0.34 -3.17
CA ASP A 35 -6.03 0.35 -4.31
C ASP A 35 -5.35 -0.12 -5.60
N VAL A 36 -6.17 -0.59 -6.54
CA VAL A 36 -5.70 -1.12 -7.82
C VAL A 36 -6.56 -0.59 -8.96
N GLN A 37 -5.97 -0.46 -10.13
CA GLN A 37 -6.72 -0.25 -11.36
C GLN A 37 -7.10 -1.62 -11.94
N VAL A 38 -8.39 -1.88 -12.11
CA VAL A 38 -8.85 -3.11 -12.79
C VAL A 38 -8.74 -2.90 -14.29
N ASP A 39 -7.83 -3.65 -14.93
CA ASP A 39 -7.63 -3.55 -16.38
C ASP A 39 -8.58 -4.47 -17.14
N ARG A 40 -8.87 -5.64 -16.56
CA ARG A 40 -9.78 -6.64 -17.13
C ARG A 40 -10.39 -7.48 -16.02
N LEU A 41 -11.69 -7.74 -16.12
CA LEU A 41 -12.42 -8.65 -15.24
C LEU A 41 -13.05 -9.75 -16.09
N ASP A 42 -12.66 -10.99 -15.84
CA ASP A 42 -13.21 -12.19 -16.50
C ASP A 42 -13.92 -13.08 -15.46
N ALA A 43 -14.53 -14.17 -15.90
CA ALA A 43 -15.15 -15.15 -15.01
C ALA A 43 -14.08 -15.82 -14.13
N GLY A 44 -14.01 -15.42 -12.86
CA GLY A 44 -13.14 -16.03 -11.84
C GLY A 44 -11.77 -15.37 -11.67
N THR A 45 -11.35 -14.47 -12.57
CA THR A 45 -10.06 -13.78 -12.46
C THR A 45 -10.15 -12.32 -12.85
N ALA A 46 -9.27 -11.51 -12.29
CA ALA A 46 -9.10 -10.10 -12.62
C ALA A 46 -7.63 -9.83 -12.90
N THR A 47 -7.36 -9.10 -13.98
CA THR A 47 -6.04 -8.50 -14.20
C THR A 47 -6.07 -7.07 -13.66
N VAL A 48 -5.16 -6.77 -12.75
CA VAL A 48 -5.10 -5.48 -12.07
C VAL A 48 -3.69 -4.88 -12.14
N THR A 49 -3.63 -3.56 -12.18
CA THR A 49 -2.39 -2.79 -12.07
C THR A 49 -2.33 -2.13 -10.70
N LEU A 50 -1.30 -2.50 -9.94
CA LEU A 50 -0.93 -1.95 -8.64
C LEU A 50 -0.56 -0.47 -8.79
N GLN A 51 -1.07 0.36 -7.89
CA GLN A 51 -0.86 1.82 -7.94
C GLN A 51 0.20 2.27 -6.94
N HIS A 52 0.61 3.54 -7.04
CA HIS A 52 1.40 4.24 -6.01
C HIS A 52 2.74 3.59 -5.63
N GLY A 53 3.45 3.01 -6.61
CA GLY A 53 4.77 2.40 -6.38
C GLY A 53 4.73 1.07 -5.65
N VAL A 54 3.55 0.44 -5.57
CA VAL A 54 3.40 -0.94 -5.11
C VAL A 54 3.74 -1.88 -6.26
N GLU A 55 4.59 -2.85 -5.99
CA GLU A 55 4.99 -3.90 -6.93
C GLU A 55 5.17 -5.23 -6.20
N THR A 56 5.16 -6.32 -6.95
CA THR A 56 5.56 -7.62 -6.42
C THR A 56 7.05 -7.63 -6.07
N VAL A 57 7.47 -8.66 -5.35
CA VAL A 57 8.89 -8.87 -5.02
C VAL A 57 9.77 -8.97 -6.29
N ASP A 58 9.20 -9.38 -7.41
CA ASP A 58 9.87 -9.49 -8.71
C ASP A 58 9.77 -8.21 -9.56
N GLY A 59 9.23 -7.11 -9.00
CA GLY A 59 9.07 -5.82 -9.68
C GLY A 59 7.86 -5.75 -10.63
N ALA A 60 6.92 -6.70 -10.53
CA ALA A 60 5.72 -6.67 -11.36
C ALA A 60 4.68 -5.71 -10.77
N GLN A 61 4.21 -4.76 -11.57
CA GLN A 61 3.11 -3.87 -11.19
C GLN A 61 1.75 -4.37 -11.66
N ARG A 62 1.74 -5.36 -12.55
CA ARG A 62 0.51 -5.97 -13.07
C ARG A 62 0.43 -7.41 -12.60
N ILE A 63 -0.68 -7.76 -11.97
CA ILE A 63 -0.89 -9.10 -11.42
C ILE A 63 -2.28 -9.62 -11.79
N THR A 64 -2.41 -10.95 -11.78
CA THR A 64 -3.70 -11.63 -11.91
C THR A 64 -4.13 -12.13 -10.54
N VAL A 65 -5.32 -11.74 -10.12
CA VAL A 65 -5.94 -12.18 -8.86
C VAL A 65 -7.25 -12.90 -9.15
N THR A 66 -7.78 -13.62 -8.16
CA THR A 66 -9.16 -14.13 -8.26
C THR A 66 -10.14 -12.95 -8.25
N SER A 67 -11.19 -13.04 -9.06
CA SER A 67 -12.22 -11.98 -9.08
C SER A 67 -12.94 -11.84 -7.73
N ALA A 68 -12.89 -12.86 -6.86
CA ALA A 68 -13.46 -12.82 -5.51
C ALA A 68 -12.70 -11.86 -4.56
N ASP A 69 -11.44 -11.57 -4.85
CA ASP A 69 -10.59 -10.68 -4.05
C ASP A 69 -10.71 -9.20 -4.49
N VAL A 70 -11.47 -8.94 -5.55
CA VAL A 70 -11.69 -7.58 -6.07
C VAL A 70 -13.01 -7.04 -5.56
N ARG A 71 -12.97 -5.92 -4.83
CA ARG A 71 -14.17 -5.17 -4.43
C ARG A 71 -14.24 -3.87 -5.20
N MET A 72 -15.38 -3.65 -5.87
CA MET A 72 -15.69 -2.38 -6.53
C MET A 72 -16.55 -1.56 -5.57
N THR A 73 -16.00 -0.45 -5.09
CA THR A 73 -16.69 0.57 -4.27
C THR A 73 -17.08 1.76 -5.11
#